data_AF-A0A5C4SX54-F1
#
_entry.id   AF-A0A5C4SX54-F1
#
_cell.length_a   1.000
_cell.length_b   1.000
_cell.length_c   1.000
_cell.angle_alpha   90.00
_cell.angle_beta   90.00
_cell.angle_gamma   90.00
#
_symmetry.space_group_name_H-M   'P 1'
#
loop_
_entity.id
_entity.type
_entity.pdbx_description
1 polymer ?
#
loop_
_entity_poly.entity_id
_entity_poly.type
_entity_poly.pdbx_seq_one_letter_code
_entity_poly.pdbx_strand_id
1 'polypeptide(L)'
;MSRSSFSYIPIGRMESITGQILSDYGFDPDDKQVRSVPIEEIVEFHYDLQICWEAIDRLDAEGMVMAAIIPDRKQIILNETHRDLFDKKIGTYHFTLAHELGHWVLHAPGQSYLRSGSEYGPGYMRSDSAPENSSDADTYYCRSTSHKPAEEIQADLFAGCLLMPRPMMVRAVKQLNMLGAIQLPHIYGLADCLKVSISALSVRLKQLRLLQIESDGRVSRADGRSAPACEQLTMDL
;
A
#
# COMPACT_ATOMS: atom_id res chain seq x y z
N MET A 1 -33.25 -3.91 -4.21
CA MET A 1 -31.96 -3.48 -3.61
C MET A 1 -30.88 -4.45 -4.04
N SER A 2 -30.19 -4.15 -5.14
CA SER A 2 -29.06 -4.96 -5.60
C SER A 2 -27.88 -4.64 -4.69
N ARG A 3 -27.46 -5.57 -3.84
CA ARG A 3 -26.16 -5.47 -3.18
C ARG A 3 -25.12 -5.57 -4.28
N SER A 4 -24.44 -4.47 -4.62
CA SER A 4 -23.25 -4.53 -5.47
C SER A 4 -22.26 -5.48 -4.80
N SER A 5 -22.16 -6.71 -5.32
CA SER A 5 -21.16 -7.67 -4.88
C SER A 5 -19.82 -7.19 -5.45
N PHE A 6 -19.06 -6.44 -4.67
CA PHE A 6 -17.70 -6.08 -5.07
C PHE A 6 -16.90 -7.38 -5.28
N SER A 7 -16.33 -7.50 -6.48
CA SER A 7 -15.54 -8.66 -6.86
C SER A 7 -14.22 -8.66 -6.08
N TYR A 8 -13.84 -9.81 -5.54
CA TYR A 8 -12.56 -9.98 -4.87
C TYR A 8 -11.40 -9.79 -5.86
N ILE A 9 -10.46 -8.89 -5.57
CA ILE A 9 -9.24 -8.69 -6.37
C ILE A 9 -8.12 -9.60 -5.82
N PRO A 10 -7.63 -10.59 -6.59
CA PRO A 10 -6.51 -11.42 -6.16
C PRO A 10 -5.21 -10.61 -6.05
N ILE A 11 -4.33 -10.99 -5.10
CA ILE A 11 -3.06 -10.31 -4.87
C ILE A 11 -2.20 -10.15 -6.12
N GLY A 12 -2.14 -11.15 -7.01
CA GLY A 12 -1.37 -11.05 -8.25
C GLY A 12 -1.89 -9.97 -9.20
N ARG A 13 -3.22 -9.76 -9.23
CA ARG A 13 -3.83 -8.65 -9.99
C ARG A 13 -3.53 -7.31 -9.31
N MET A 14 -3.57 -7.26 -7.98
CA MET A 14 -3.18 -6.05 -7.23
C MET A 14 -1.72 -5.66 -7.51
N GLU A 15 -0.80 -6.62 -7.48
CA GLU A 15 0.61 -6.41 -7.79
C GLU A 15 0.82 -5.90 -9.23
N SER A 16 0.01 -6.39 -10.18
CA SER A 16 0.05 -5.92 -11.57
C SER A 16 -0.44 -4.48 -11.68
N ILE A 17 -1.54 -4.13 -11.00
CA ILE A 17 -2.08 -2.76 -10.96
C ILE A 17 -1.03 -1.81 -10.37
N THR A 18 -0.54 -2.10 -9.16
CA THR A 18 0.44 -1.23 -8.50
C THR A 18 1.78 -1.18 -9.25
N GLY A 19 2.18 -2.28 -9.89
CA GLY A 19 3.37 -2.31 -10.74
C GLY A 19 3.25 -1.40 -11.95
N GLN A 20 2.08 -1.36 -12.60
CA GLN A 20 1.81 -0.43 -13.70
C GLN A 20 1.88 1.02 -13.23
N ILE A 21 1.29 1.35 -12.08
CA ILE A 21 1.35 2.71 -11.50
C ILE A 21 2.80 3.14 -11.25
N LEU A 22 3.61 2.27 -10.63
CA LEU A 22 5.02 2.56 -10.40
C LEU A 22 5.77 2.77 -11.72
N SER A 23 5.52 1.93 -12.73
CA SER A 23 6.10 2.06 -14.06
C SER A 23 5.72 3.37 -14.75
N ASP A 24 4.43 3.73 -14.72
CA ASP A 24 3.90 4.95 -15.35
C ASP A 24 4.45 6.21 -14.66
N TYR A 25 4.66 6.15 -13.34
CA TYR A 25 5.34 7.20 -12.59
C TYR A 25 6.85 7.28 -12.89
N GLY A 26 7.47 6.19 -13.34
CA GLY A 26 8.93 6.08 -13.54
C GLY A 26 9.69 5.59 -12.30
N PHE A 27 9.01 4.95 -11.35
CA PHE A 27 9.65 4.22 -10.26
C PHE A 27 9.91 2.77 -10.68
N ASP A 28 11.17 2.41 -10.84
CA ASP A 28 11.57 1.03 -11.15
C ASP A 28 11.72 0.19 -9.86
N PRO A 29 10.80 -0.76 -9.56
CA PRO A 29 10.93 -1.64 -8.40
C PRO A 29 12.04 -2.69 -8.55
N ASP A 30 12.59 -2.87 -9.74
CA ASP A 30 13.69 -3.77 -10.06
C ASP A 30 15.07 -3.09 -9.95
N ASP A 31 15.14 -1.78 -9.66
CA ASP A 31 16.40 -1.10 -9.38
C ASP A 31 17.16 -1.82 -8.24
N LYS A 32 18.50 -1.71 -8.26
CA LYS A 32 19.40 -2.24 -7.24
C LYS A 32 19.22 -1.55 -5.89
N GLN A 33 18.63 -0.35 -5.88
CA GLN A 33 18.38 0.44 -4.67
C GLN A 33 17.06 0.04 -4.00
N VAL A 34 17.12 -0.24 -2.71
CA VAL A 34 15.92 -0.35 -1.85
C VAL A 34 15.66 1.03 -1.28
N ARG A 35 14.51 1.63 -1.62
CA ARG A 35 14.13 2.98 -1.21
C ARG A 35 12.62 3.10 -1.05
N SER A 36 12.17 4.07 -0.27
CA SER A 36 10.75 4.39 -0.13
C SER A 36 10.14 4.81 -1.45
N VAL A 37 8.92 4.36 -1.71
CA VAL A 37 8.08 4.85 -2.82
C VAL A 37 7.64 6.29 -2.50
N PRO A 38 7.81 7.26 -3.42
CA PRO A 38 7.44 8.65 -3.19
C PRO A 38 5.91 8.83 -3.31
N ILE A 39 5.18 8.36 -2.31
CA ILE A 39 3.71 8.27 -2.37
C ILE A 39 3.04 9.64 -2.51
N GLU A 40 3.56 10.69 -1.87
CA GLU A 40 3.06 12.06 -2.02
C GLU A 40 3.13 12.50 -3.48
N GLU A 41 4.29 12.31 -4.13
CA GLU A 41 4.49 12.69 -5.52
C GLU A 41 3.58 11.91 -6.48
N ILE A 42 3.37 10.62 -6.21
CA ILE A 42 2.43 9.80 -7.00
C ILE A 42 1.00 10.32 -6.83
N VAL A 43 0.58 10.64 -5.61
CA VAL A 43 -0.75 11.19 -5.33
C VAL A 43 -0.93 12.54 -6.04
N GLU A 44 -0.02 13.48 -5.83
CA GLU A 44 -0.16 14.86 -6.29
C GLU A 44 0.14 15.04 -7.78
N PHE A 45 1.24 14.49 -8.28
CA PHE A 45 1.70 14.78 -9.64
C PHE A 45 1.27 13.74 -10.68
N HIS A 46 1.11 12.47 -10.29
CA HIS A 46 0.70 11.43 -11.23
C HIS A 46 -0.83 11.26 -11.28
N TYR A 47 -1.51 11.41 -10.15
CA TYR A 47 -2.97 11.32 -10.07
C TYR A 47 -3.70 12.66 -9.99
N ASP A 48 -2.98 13.78 -9.86
CA ASP A 48 -3.58 15.12 -9.76
C ASP A 48 -4.59 15.20 -8.59
N LEU A 49 -4.25 14.54 -7.47
CA LEU A 49 -5.01 14.58 -6.23
C LEU A 49 -4.36 15.57 -5.26
N GLN A 50 -5.16 16.41 -4.62
CA GLN A 50 -4.69 17.31 -3.58
C GLN A 50 -4.65 16.62 -2.23
N ILE A 51 -3.57 16.80 -1.48
CA ILE A 51 -3.47 16.38 -0.08
C ILE A 51 -3.85 17.58 0.81
N CYS A 52 -4.90 17.41 1.60
CA CYS A 52 -5.47 18.44 2.46
C CYS A 52 -5.55 17.96 3.90
N TRP A 53 -5.68 18.90 4.82
CA TRP A 53 -5.75 18.65 6.25
C TRP A 53 -6.98 19.32 6.83
N GLU A 54 -7.90 18.52 7.38
CA GLU A 54 -9.10 19.02 8.04
C GLU A 54 -9.44 18.14 9.24
N ALA A 55 -10.09 18.71 10.25
CA ALA A 55 -10.67 17.92 11.33
C ALA A 55 -11.91 17.18 10.82
N ILE A 56 -11.81 15.85 10.68
CA ILE A 56 -12.84 15.00 10.07
C ILE A 56 -13.36 13.90 10.99
N ASP A 57 -13.10 13.98 12.30
CA ASP A 57 -13.56 12.98 13.28
C ASP A 57 -15.09 12.78 13.23
N ARG A 58 -15.82 13.84 12.85
CA ARG A 58 -17.28 13.81 12.67
C ARG A 58 -17.78 12.81 11.61
N LEU A 59 -16.92 12.33 10.72
CA LEU A 59 -17.29 11.34 9.70
C LEU A 59 -17.56 9.95 10.29
N ASP A 60 -17.00 9.65 11.46
CA ASP A 60 -17.31 8.44 12.22
C ASP A 60 -17.35 8.77 13.71
N ALA A 61 -18.56 8.88 14.26
CA ALA A 61 -18.73 9.16 15.68
C ALA A 61 -18.29 8.01 16.60
N GLU A 62 -18.12 6.79 16.04
CA GLU A 62 -17.81 5.57 16.80
C GLU A 62 -16.40 5.03 16.52
N GLY A 63 -15.71 5.55 15.49
CA GLY A 63 -14.43 5.03 15.00
C GLY A 63 -13.34 6.08 14.85
N MET A 64 -12.09 5.63 14.81
CA MET A 64 -10.94 6.49 14.48
C MET A 64 -10.84 6.65 12.96
N VAL A 65 -10.98 7.89 12.47
CA VAL A 65 -10.85 8.25 11.05
C VAL A 65 -9.46 8.84 10.81
N MET A 66 -8.64 8.17 9.99
CA MET A 66 -7.30 8.67 9.67
C MET A 66 -7.30 9.63 8.47
N ALA A 67 -8.13 9.35 7.48
CA ALA A 67 -8.27 10.12 6.26
C ALA A 67 -9.59 9.81 5.54
N ALA A 68 -9.90 10.61 4.53
CA ALA A 68 -10.97 10.37 3.57
C ALA A 68 -10.55 10.80 2.16
N ILE A 69 -11.00 10.08 1.14
CA ILE A 69 -10.94 10.50 -0.26
C ILE A 69 -12.28 11.11 -0.68
N ILE A 70 -12.23 12.29 -1.29
CA ILE A 70 -13.37 13.00 -1.86
C ILE A 70 -13.22 13.01 -3.40
N PRO A 71 -13.81 12.03 -4.11
CA PRO A 71 -13.53 11.86 -5.53
C PRO A 71 -13.92 13.08 -6.39
N ASP A 72 -15.09 13.66 -6.13
CA ASP A 72 -15.61 14.82 -6.88
C ASP A 72 -14.71 16.05 -6.78
N ARG A 73 -13.90 16.14 -5.72
CA ARG A 73 -12.96 17.24 -5.48
C ARG A 73 -11.51 16.88 -5.78
N LYS A 74 -11.21 15.62 -6.14
CA LYS A 74 -9.85 15.10 -6.27
C LYS A 74 -9.00 15.39 -5.02
N GLN A 75 -9.54 15.12 -3.84
CA GLN A 75 -8.91 15.48 -2.56
C GLN A 75 -8.78 14.28 -1.64
N ILE A 76 -7.57 14.06 -1.12
CA ILE A 76 -7.34 13.24 0.07
C ILE A 76 -7.27 14.19 1.26
N ILE A 77 -8.19 14.02 2.21
CA ILE A 77 -8.25 14.80 3.45
C ILE A 77 -7.69 13.94 4.58
N LEU A 78 -6.53 14.30 5.10
CA LEU A 78 -5.94 13.72 6.30
C LEU A 78 -6.56 14.33 7.55
N ASN A 79 -6.80 13.52 8.57
CA ASN A 79 -7.42 14.00 9.80
C ASN A 79 -6.43 14.82 10.64
N GLU A 80 -6.69 16.13 10.73
CA GLU A 80 -5.85 17.10 11.43
C GLU A 80 -5.68 16.79 12.92
N THR A 81 -6.67 16.16 13.56
CA THR A 81 -6.59 15.77 14.98
C THR A 81 -5.56 14.67 15.24
N HIS A 82 -5.08 14.00 14.19
CA HIS A 82 -4.04 12.98 14.23
C HIS A 82 -2.72 13.43 13.60
N ARG A 83 -2.55 14.72 13.29
CA ARG A 83 -1.29 15.26 12.71
C ARG A 83 -0.05 14.86 13.52
N ASP A 84 -0.12 15.00 14.83
CA ASP A 84 0.93 14.59 15.78
C ASP A 84 1.37 13.12 15.62
N LEU A 85 0.42 12.23 15.28
CA LEU A 85 0.70 10.81 15.03
C LEU A 85 1.39 10.62 13.69
N PHE A 86 0.96 11.33 12.65
CA PHE A 86 1.57 11.29 11.33
C PHE A 86 3.01 11.81 11.35
N ASP A 87 3.26 12.93 12.04
CA ASP A 87 4.60 13.52 12.20
C ASP A 87 5.56 12.55 12.90
N LYS A 88 5.08 11.84 13.93
CA LYS A 88 5.88 10.88 14.70
C LYS A 88 6.03 9.54 14.00
N LYS A 89 5.09 9.16 13.13
CA LYS A 89 5.04 7.85 12.47
C LYS A 89 4.83 7.99 10.97
N ILE A 90 5.90 8.35 10.27
CA ILE A 90 5.89 8.51 8.81
C ILE A 90 5.33 7.30 8.06
N GLY A 91 5.58 6.08 8.56
CA GLY A 91 5.03 4.86 7.96
C GLY A 91 3.51 4.74 8.07
N THR A 92 2.89 5.32 9.10
CA THR A 92 1.43 5.43 9.22
C THR A 92 0.88 6.45 8.22
N TYR A 93 1.57 7.58 8.08
CA TYR A 93 1.23 8.62 7.10
C TYR A 93 1.26 8.09 5.65
N HIS A 94 2.39 7.52 5.21
CA HIS A 94 2.51 6.97 3.86
C HIS A 94 1.50 5.85 3.58
N PHE A 95 1.25 4.97 4.56
CA PHE A 95 0.26 3.91 4.39
C PHE A 95 -1.15 4.47 4.24
N THR A 96 -1.49 5.52 4.99
CA THR A 96 -2.79 6.20 4.89
C THR A 96 -2.97 6.81 3.50
N LEU A 97 -1.97 7.54 2.99
CA LEU A 97 -2.03 8.08 1.61
C LEU A 97 -2.18 6.98 0.56
N ALA A 98 -1.38 5.91 0.65
CA ALA A 98 -1.47 4.80 -0.29
C ALA A 98 -2.81 4.05 -0.21
N HIS A 99 -3.42 4.00 0.97
CA HIS A 99 -4.75 3.41 1.18
C HIS A 99 -5.85 4.25 0.52
N GLU A 100 -5.85 5.57 0.73
CA GLU A 100 -6.81 6.48 0.07
C GLU A 100 -6.60 6.51 -1.46
N LEU A 101 -5.37 6.45 -1.94
CA LEU A 101 -5.09 6.26 -3.36
C LEU A 101 -5.65 4.92 -3.87
N GLY A 102 -5.62 3.86 -3.06
CA GLY A 102 -6.27 2.59 -3.37
C GLY A 102 -7.78 2.75 -3.57
N HIS A 103 -8.45 3.51 -2.70
CA HIS A 103 -9.87 3.84 -2.90
C HIS A 103 -10.10 4.61 -4.21
N TRP A 104 -9.26 5.60 -4.51
CA TRP A 104 -9.35 6.33 -5.77
C TRP A 104 -9.23 5.40 -6.99
N VAL A 105 -8.16 4.60 -7.06
CA VAL A 105 -7.86 3.75 -8.23
C VAL A 105 -8.86 2.60 -8.39
N LEU A 106 -9.29 1.99 -7.29
CA LEU A 106 -10.10 0.76 -7.34
C LEU A 106 -11.60 1.03 -7.29
N HIS A 107 -12.02 2.11 -6.61
CA HIS A 107 -13.41 2.27 -6.19
C HIS A 107 -14.05 3.58 -6.65
N ALA A 108 -13.29 4.65 -6.93
CA ALA A 108 -13.89 5.91 -7.36
C ALA A 108 -14.68 5.75 -8.68
N PRO A 109 -15.88 6.37 -8.77
CA PRO A 109 -16.68 6.36 -9.99
C PRO A 109 -15.88 6.87 -11.19
N GLY A 110 -15.94 6.15 -12.32
CA GLY A 110 -15.23 6.53 -13.56
C GLY A 110 -13.73 6.22 -13.59
N GLN A 111 -13.11 5.96 -12.43
CA GLN A 111 -11.68 5.62 -12.32
C GLN A 111 -11.42 4.15 -11.99
N SER A 112 -12.45 3.39 -11.59
CA SER A 112 -12.27 1.98 -11.21
C SER A 112 -11.59 1.18 -12.33
N TYR A 113 -10.37 0.74 -12.05
CA TYR A 113 -9.56 -0.14 -12.91
C TYR A 113 -10.31 -1.43 -13.30
N LEU A 114 -11.37 -1.77 -12.56
CA LEU A 114 -12.24 -2.92 -12.78
C LEU A 114 -13.33 -2.70 -13.85
N ARG A 115 -13.67 -1.46 -14.21
CA ARG A 115 -14.73 -1.16 -15.19
C ARG A 115 -14.25 -1.18 -16.65
N SER A 116 -12.94 -1.16 -16.90
CA SER A 116 -12.42 -1.36 -18.25
C SER A 116 -12.24 -2.84 -18.53
N GLY A 117 -13.22 -3.45 -19.20
CA GLY A 117 -13.16 -4.80 -19.75
C GLY A 117 -12.28 -4.92 -21.00
N SER A 118 -11.43 -3.93 -21.30
CA SER A 118 -10.48 -4.01 -22.43
C SER A 118 -9.12 -4.47 -21.96
N GLU A 119 -8.57 -5.47 -22.65
CA GLU A 119 -7.22 -6.05 -22.56
C GLU A 119 -6.05 -5.05 -22.79
N TYR A 120 -6.30 -3.75 -22.75
CA TYR A 120 -5.33 -2.69 -23.00
C TYR A 120 -5.40 -1.63 -21.90
N GLY A 121 -4.71 -1.89 -20.78
CA GLY A 121 -4.22 -0.91 -19.80
C GLY A 121 -5.23 0.08 -19.19
N PRO A 122 -4.78 0.91 -18.23
CA PRO A 122 -5.54 2.09 -17.83
C PRO A 122 -5.44 3.10 -18.97
N GLY A 123 -6.37 3.06 -19.92
CA GLY A 123 -6.65 4.24 -20.72
C GLY A 123 -7.14 5.32 -19.77
N TYR A 124 -6.28 6.28 -19.43
CA TYR A 124 -6.67 7.55 -18.82
C TYR A 124 -7.64 8.25 -19.80
N MET A 125 -8.91 7.84 -19.81
CA MET A 125 -9.96 8.64 -20.41
C MET A 125 -10.16 9.82 -19.47
N ARG A 126 -9.57 10.96 -19.83
CA ARG A 126 -10.05 12.27 -19.41
C ARG A 126 -11.52 12.38 -19.81
N SER A 127 -12.41 12.03 -18.88
CA SER A 127 -13.80 12.45 -18.94
C SER A 127 -13.81 13.91 -18.48
N ASP A 128 -13.65 14.84 -19.42
CA ASP A 128 -13.88 16.28 -19.20
C ASP A 128 -15.39 16.60 -18.99
N SER A 129 -16.22 15.59 -18.76
CA SER A 129 -17.63 15.72 -18.41
C SER A 129 -17.87 15.18 -17.00
N ALA A 130 -18.03 16.10 -16.05
CA ALA A 130 -18.60 15.80 -14.74
C ALA A 130 -20.01 15.24 -14.92
N PRO A 131 -20.41 14.17 -14.20
CA PRO A 131 -21.81 13.78 -14.16
C PRO A 131 -22.56 14.84 -13.35
N GLU A 132 -23.37 15.64 -14.02
CA GLU A 132 -24.40 16.43 -13.34
C GLU A 132 -25.34 15.44 -12.65
N ASN A 133 -25.43 15.55 -11.31
CA ASN A 133 -26.21 14.76 -10.35
C ASN A 133 -25.44 13.65 -9.59
N SER A 134 -24.53 14.02 -8.68
CA SER A 134 -24.13 13.19 -7.54
C SER A 134 -24.63 13.82 -6.24
N SER A 135 -25.61 13.18 -5.60
CA SER A 135 -26.03 13.47 -4.24
C SER A 135 -24.98 12.91 -3.27
N ASP A 136 -24.34 13.75 -2.45
CA ASP A 136 -23.66 13.57 -1.13
C ASP A 136 -23.24 12.16 -0.60
N ALA A 137 -23.11 11.14 -1.43
CA ALA A 137 -23.06 9.73 -1.05
C ALA A 137 -21.75 8.99 -1.41
N ASP A 138 -20.79 9.67 -2.05
CA ASP A 138 -19.59 9.02 -2.64
C ASP A 138 -18.28 9.38 -1.91
N THR A 139 -18.34 9.71 -0.62
CA THR A 139 -17.14 9.87 0.23
C THR A 139 -16.72 8.52 0.81
N TYR A 140 -15.54 8.02 0.44
CA TYR A 140 -14.92 6.86 1.08
C TYR A 140 -14.00 7.34 2.20
N TYR A 141 -14.02 6.67 3.34
CA TYR A 141 -13.20 7.03 4.49
C TYR A 141 -12.81 5.78 5.27
N CYS A 142 -11.54 5.75 5.70
CA CYS A 142 -10.95 4.64 6.43
C CYS A 142 -11.66 4.42 7.77
N ARG A 143 -12.29 3.25 7.97
CA ARG A 143 -12.98 2.87 9.22
C ARG A 143 -12.30 1.70 9.94
N SER A 144 -12.29 1.77 11.28
CA SER A 144 -11.81 0.70 12.16
C SER A 144 -13.00 -0.09 12.75
N THR A 145 -13.72 -0.91 11.97
CA THR A 145 -14.85 -1.73 12.47
C THR A 145 -14.51 -3.23 12.54
N SER A 146 -15.19 -3.98 13.42
CA SER A 146 -14.96 -5.40 13.70
C SER A 146 -15.14 -6.35 12.50
N HIS A 147 -15.79 -5.89 11.42
CA HIS A 147 -15.84 -6.57 10.13
C HIS A 147 -15.45 -5.56 9.04
N LYS A 148 -14.17 -5.60 8.62
CA LYS A 148 -13.64 -4.71 7.58
C LYS A 148 -14.34 -5.01 6.24
N PRO A 149 -15.01 -4.02 5.61
CA PRO A 149 -15.61 -4.18 4.29
C PRO A 149 -14.60 -4.62 3.21
N ALA A 150 -15.09 -5.13 2.08
CA ALA A 150 -14.22 -5.69 1.05
C ALA A 150 -13.33 -4.62 0.41
N GLU A 151 -13.87 -3.43 0.19
CA GLU A 151 -13.21 -2.23 -0.31
C GLU A 151 -12.03 -1.81 0.58
N GLU A 152 -12.23 -1.81 1.88
CA GLU A 152 -11.25 -1.48 2.89
C GLU A 152 -10.10 -2.52 2.95
N ILE A 153 -10.42 -3.81 2.77
CA ILE A 153 -9.42 -4.88 2.65
C ILE A 153 -8.63 -4.72 1.35
N GLN A 154 -9.28 -4.33 0.26
CA GLN A 154 -8.63 -4.12 -1.03
C GLN A 154 -7.71 -2.90 -1.01
N ALA A 155 -8.12 -1.80 -0.37
CA ALA A 155 -7.29 -0.62 -0.16
C ALA A 155 -6.05 -0.90 0.69
N ASP A 156 -6.17 -1.68 1.78
CA ASP A 156 -5.01 -2.14 2.56
C ASP A 156 -4.04 -2.97 1.72
N LEU A 157 -4.58 -3.91 0.92
CA LEU A 157 -3.77 -4.77 0.06
C LEU A 157 -3.07 -3.95 -1.03
N PHE A 158 -3.77 -2.97 -1.60
CA PHE A 158 -3.24 -2.02 -2.57
C PHE A 158 -2.07 -1.23 -1.96
N ALA A 159 -2.27 -0.62 -0.79
CA ALA A 159 -1.24 0.15 -0.10
C ALA A 159 0.02 -0.70 0.17
N GLY A 160 -0.17 -1.94 0.64
CA GLY A 160 0.93 -2.87 0.85
C GLY A 160 1.66 -3.27 -0.43
N CYS A 161 0.94 -3.47 -1.55
CA CYS A 161 1.56 -3.80 -2.85
C CYS A 161 2.31 -2.60 -3.45
N LEU A 162 1.73 -1.39 -3.34
CA LEU A 162 2.30 -0.16 -3.89
C LEU A 162 3.55 0.28 -3.15
N LEU A 163 3.51 0.35 -1.81
CA LEU A 163 4.64 0.82 -1.01
C LEU A 163 5.77 -0.20 -0.91
N MET A 164 5.45 -1.48 -1.08
CA MET A 164 6.39 -2.60 -0.95
C MET A 164 6.22 -3.60 -2.12
N PRO A 165 6.58 -3.18 -3.34
CA PRO A 165 6.48 -4.02 -4.53
C PRO A 165 7.31 -5.30 -4.40
N ARG A 166 6.78 -6.41 -4.92
CA ARG A 166 7.38 -7.75 -4.78
C ARG A 166 8.86 -7.80 -5.20
N PRO A 167 9.29 -7.25 -6.36
CA PRO A 167 10.70 -7.36 -6.77
C PRO A 167 11.66 -6.69 -5.78
N MET A 168 11.31 -5.49 -5.32
CA MET A 168 12.07 -4.75 -4.30
C MET A 168 12.16 -5.53 -2.98
N MET A 169 11.05 -6.12 -2.51
CA MET A 169 11.03 -6.90 -1.27
C MET A 169 11.86 -8.19 -1.36
N VAL A 170 11.78 -8.90 -2.48
CA VAL A 170 12.62 -10.08 -2.75
C VAL A 170 14.10 -9.69 -2.72
N ARG A 171 14.46 -8.58 -3.36
CA ARG A 171 15.83 -8.04 -3.36
C ARG A 171 16.29 -7.64 -1.97
N ALA A 172 15.49 -6.89 -1.23
CA ALA A 172 15.82 -6.44 0.13
C ALA A 172 16.11 -7.63 1.05
N VAL A 173 15.24 -8.65 1.03
CA VAL A 173 15.46 -9.87 1.81
C VAL A 173 16.73 -10.60 1.34
N LYS A 174 16.97 -10.70 0.02
CA LYS A 174 18.22 -11.29 -0.49
C LYS A 174 19.46 -10.54 0.01
N GLN A 175 19.45 -9.21 -0.01
CA GLN A 175 20.54 -8.37 0.50
C GLN A 175 20.80 -8.59 1.99
N LEU A 176 19.74 -8.63 2.81
CA LEU A 176 19.86 -8.93 4.24
C LEU A 176 20.46 -10.32 4.50
N ASN A 177 20.09 -11.33 3.70
CA ASN A 177 20.66 -12.67 3.86
C ASN A 177 22.16 -12.74 3.51
N MET A 178 22.66 -11.88 2.62
CA MET A 178 24.10 -11.82 2.32
C MET A 178 24.92 -11.32 3.51
N LEU A 179 24.29 -10.61 4.46
CA LEU A 179 24.91 -10.15 5.70
C LEU A 179 24.89 -11.21 6.81
N GLY A 180 24.22 -12.35 6.58
CA GLY A 180 24.09 -13.44 7.54
C GLY A 180 22.66 -13.66 8.02
N ALA A 181 22.50 -14.12 9.26
CA ALA A 181 21.20 -14.39 9.85
C ALA A 181 20.38 -13.09 9.99
N ILE A 182 19.16 -13.08 9.44
CA ILE A 182 18.27 -11.92 9.56
C ILE A 182 17.69 -11.88 10.97
N GLN A 183 17.85 -10.73 11.63
CA GLN A 183 17.35 -10.48 12.98
C GLN A 183 16.38 -9.32 12.97
N LEU A 184 15.60 -9.18 14.06
CA LEU A 184 14.59 -8.14 14.19
C LEU A 184 15.11 -6.70 13.96
N PRO A 185 16.32 -6.30 14.40
CA PRO A 185 16.86 -4.98 14.08
C PRO A 185 17.02 -4.71 12.58
N HIS A 186 17.33 -5.73 11.78
CA HIS A 186 17.40 -5.60 10.32
C HIS A 186 16.04 -5.30 9.71
N ILE A 187 14.97 -5.86 10.28
CA ILE A 187 13.60 -5.61 9.82
C ILE A 187 13.17 -4.18 10.17
N TYR A 188 13.50 -3.70 11.37
CA TYR A 188 13.27 -2.30 11.74
C TYR A 188 14.04 -1.34 10.81
N GLY A 189 15.31 -1.62 10.53
CA GLY A 189 16.09 -0.82 9.58
C GLY A 189 15.50 -0.82 8.17
N LEU A 190 14.94 -1.95 7.72
CA LEU A 190 14.23 -2.03 6.44
C LEU A 190 12.92 -1.22 6.46
N ALA A 191 12.16 -1.26 7.56
CA ALA A 191 10.95 -0.47 7.72
C ALA A 191 11.26 1.04 7.66
N ASP A 192 12.32 1.47 8.35
CA ASP A 192 12.78 2.87 8.36
C ASP A 192 13.29 3.33 6.99
N CYS A 193 13.98 2.46 6.26
CA CYS A 193 14.46 2.70 4.90
C CYS A 193 13.30 2.88 3.92
N LEU A 194 12.28 2.02 4.01
CA LEU A 194 11.09 2.07 3.16
C LEU A 194 10.05 3.09 3.63
N LYS A 195 10.25 3.70 4.79
CA LYS A 195 9.31 4.64 5.43
C LYS A 195 7.92 4.02 5.58
N VAL A 196 7.86 2.78 6.10
CA VAL A 196 6.64 2.03 6.40
C VAL A 196 6.62 1.59 7.87
N SER A 197 5.44 1.26 8.41
CA SER A 197 5.37 0.70 9.76
C SER A 197 5.89 -0.74 9.80
N ILE A 198 6.43 -1.16 10.95
CA ILE A 198 6.85 -2.56 11.17
C ILE A 198 5.69 -3.54 10.95
N SER A 199 4.47 -3.15 11.33
CA SER A 199 3.26 -3.96 11.15
C SER A 199 2.96 -4.18 9.67
N ALA A 200 2.95 -3.11 8.86
CA ALA A 200 2.72 -3.20 7.42
C ALA A 200 3.80 -4.06 6.73
N LEU A 201 5.07 -3.84 7.08
CA LEU A 201 6.19 -4.62 6.57
C LEU A 201 6.05 -6.12 6.92
N SER A 202 5.70 -6.42 8.16
CA SER A 202 5.52 -7.81 8.64
C SER A 202 4.41 -8.53 7.86
N VAL A 203 3.27 -7.84 7.66
CA VAL A 203 2.16 -8.37 6.86
C VAL A 203 2.62 -8.63 5.43
N ARG A 204 3.32 -7.68 4.80
CA ARG A 204 3.77 -7.82 3.41
C ARG A 204 4.79 -8.94 3.23
N LEU A 205 5.78 -9.06 4.12
CA LEU A 205 6.77 -10.14 4.10
C LEU A 205 6.10 -11.52 4.19
N LYS A 206 5.08 -11.65 5.03
CA LYS A 206 4.28 -12.87 5.17
C LYS A 206 3.43 -13.15 3.92
N GLN A 207 2.75 -12.14 3.36
CA GLN A 207 1.98 -12.26 2.12
C GLN A 207 2.85 -12.75 0.96
N LEU A 208 4.09 -12.25 0.87
CA LEU A 208 5.07 -12.65 -0.14
C LEU A 208 5.74 -13.99 0.16
N ARG A 209 5.50 -14.58 1.34
CA ARG A 209 6.15 -15.80 1.84
C ARG A 209 7.68 -15.67 1.89
N LEU A 210 8.19 -14.49 2.22
CA LEU A 210 9.63 -14.24 2.33
C LEU A 210 10.14 -14.49 3.75
N LEU A 211 9.50 -13.84 4.74
CA LEU A 211 9.86 -13.90 6.14
C LEU A 211 8.60 -13.86 7.00
N GLN A 212 8.70 -14.44 8.20
CA GLN A 212 7.71 -14.32 9.27
C GLN A 212 8.43 -13.84 10.53
N ILE A 213 7.77 -12.95 11.27
CA ILE A 213 8.23 -12.45 12.57
C ILE A 213 7.30 -13.07 13.60
N GLU A 214 7.87 -13.90 14.47
CA GLU A 214 7.14 -14.56 15.53
C GLU A 214 6.86 -13.61 16.70
N SER A 215 5.92 -13.98 17.57
CA SER A 215 5.54 -13.16 18.73
C SER A 215 6.67 -12.90 19.73
N ASP A 216 7.69 -13.76 19.75
CA ASP A 216 8.89 -13.62 20.57
C ASP A 216 9.99 -12.77 19.89
N GLY A 217 9.72 -12.22 18.71
CA GLY A 217 10.65 -11.39 17.95
C GLY A 217 11.62 -12.17 17.07
N ARG A 218 11.54 -13.52 17.02
CA ARG A 218 12.35 -14.32 16.10
C ARG A 218 11.92 -14.11 14.66
N VAL A 219 12.89 -14.02 13.76
CA VAL A 219 12.66 -13.94 12.31
C VAL A 219 12.93 -15.31 11.69
N SER A 220 11.94 -15.84 10.98
CA SER A 220 11.99 -17.14 10.31
C SER A 220 11.65 -16.99 8.82
N ARG A 221 12.06 -17.97 8.01
CA ARG A 221 11.63 -18.06 6.60
C ARG A 221 10.20 -18.58 6.56
N ALA A 222 9.33 -17.90 5.81
CA ALA A 222 7.91 -18.26 5.74
C ALA A 222 7.64 -19.55 4.94
N ASP A 223 8.61 -20.08 4.21
CA ASP A 223 8.52 -21.35 3.46
C ASP A 223 9.10 -22.56 4.24
N GLY A 224 9.51 -22.38 5.50
CA GLY A 224 10.07 -23.45 6.34
C GLY A 224 11.44 -23.97 5.89
N ARG A 225 12.04 -23.41 4.83
CA ARG A 225 13.42 -23.72 4.47
C ARG A 225 14.35 -22.94 5.38
N SER A 226 15.12 -23.64 6.19
CA SER A 226 16.28 -23.04 6.86
C SER A 226 17.15 -22.35 5.80
N ALA A 227 17.77 -21.23 6.17
CA ALA A 227 18.80 -20.61 5.33
C ALA A 227 19.74 -21.72 4.81
N PRO A 228 20.20 -21.68 3.55
CA PRO A 228 21.28 -22.56 3.15
C PRO A 228 22.40 -22.33 4.15
N ALA A 229 22.81 -23.39 4.83
CA ALA A 229 24.02 -23.37 5.64
C ALA A 229 25.10 -22.77 4.73
N CYS A 230 25.80 -21.76 5.22
CA CYS A 230 26.99 -21.23 4.57
C CYS A 230 27.88 -22.44 4.26
N GLU A 231 27.90 -22.88 3.00
CA GLU A 231 28.87 -23.87 2.55
C GLU A 231 30.22 -23.20 2.77
N GLN A 232 30.89 -23.66 3.82
CA GLN A 232 32.30 -23.40 4.02
C GLN A 232 32.99 -23.80 2.72
N LEU A 233 33.42 -22.82 1.96
CA LEU A 233 34.44 -22.98 0.93
C LEU A 233 35.70 -23.43 1.68
N THR A 234 35.83 -24.74 1.88
CA THR A 234 37.12 -25.37 2.10
C THR A 234 37.93 -25.11 0.83
N MET A 235 38.79 -24.11 0.89
CA MET A 235 39.94 -24.01 0.00
C MET A 235 40.87 -25.16 0.35
N ASP A 236 40.75 -26.27 -0.37
CA ASP A 236 41.84 -27.23 -0.48
C ASP A 236 42.84 -26.65 -1.50
N LEU A 237 43.99 -26.19 -0.98
CA LEU A 237 45.24 -26.00 -1.71
C LEU A 237 46.16 -27.20 -1.41
#